data_AF-A0AAV0X2Z4-F1
#
_entry.id   AF-A0AAV0X2Z4-F1
#
_cell.length_a   1.000
_cell.length_b   1.000
_cell.length_c   1.000
_cell.angle_alpha   90.00
_cell.angle_beta   90.00
_cell.angle_gamma   90.00
#
_symmetry.space_group_name_H-M   'P 1'
#
loop_
_entity.id
_entity.type
_entity.pdbx_description
1 polymer ?
#
loop_
_entity_poly.entity_id
_entity_poly.type
_entity_poly.pdbx_seq_one_letter_code
_entity_poly.pdbx_strand_id
1 'polypeptide(L)'
;MFIENSESPIREIPFPSITVCPSSQVRKSIWDKYMDTNSSYWDDLQLYRDVMACSTNTYFHSDLEKGLNEYIDYDLIKNLLHDCRISCSEIFQSDGKWQNKTLKNVCQYIQPTILGIFGLCYTINMMPLNQMFNDEYYHRSNWNLEDGYLFYANQPNLMDMIPSRTSGVSYSHRVKLMLHSLEDDFISCANLGIKGGSFLITFSNPAEYCSVSPRVYILPEKYTKIQITPFVKKINSDLMWRSLEIRQCYLHNERKLSIFQQYTELNCNHECEINKTISMCGCVMIEETCNNYFILIYTQ
;
A
#
# COMPACT_ATOMS: atom_id res chain seq x y z
N MET A 1 -19.53 -18.84 18.64
CA MET A 1 -18.47 -18.91 17.61
C MET A 1 -17.27 -19.61 18.24
N PHE A 2 -16.99 -20.86 17.86
CA PHE A 2 -15.84 -21.60 18.41
C PHE A 2 -14.62 -21.28 17.54
N ILE A 3 -13.90 -20.22 17.93
CA ILE A 3 -12.61 -19.87 17.34
C ILE A 3 -11.59 -20.87 17.87
N GLU A 4 -10.76 -21.43 16.98
CA GLU A 4 -9.64 -22.24 17.42
C GLU A 4 -8.59 -21.32 18.06
N ASN A 5 -8.50 -21.33 19.40
CA ASN A 5 -7.50 -20.57 20.14
C ASN A 5 -6.18 -21.37 20.18
N SER A 6 -5.60 -21.67 19.02
CA SER A 6 -4.28 -22.28 18.91
C SER A 6 -3.23 -21.22 18.56
N GLU A 7 -2.11 -21.23 19.28
CA GLU A 7 -0.97 -20.37 18.95
C GLU A 7 -0.36 -20.86 17.62
N SER A 8 -0.38 -20.00 16.60
CA SER A 8 0.28 -20.30 15.34
C SER A 8 1.80 -20.08 15.48
N PRO A 9 2.65 -21.03 15.06
CA PRO A 9 4.10 -20.84 15.04
C PRO A 9 4.47 -19.61 14.22
N ILE A 10 5.42 -18.79 14.71
CA ILE A 10 5.83 -17.55 14.02
C ILE A 10 6.29 -17.77 12.57
N ARG A 11 6.79 -18.97 12.25
CA ARG A 11 7.26 -19.35 10.90
C ARG A 11 6.12 -19.62 9.93
N GLU A 12 4.90 -19.80 10.41
CA GLU A 12 3.70 -19.97 9.57
C GLU A 12 3.00 -18.65 9.29
N ILE A 13 3.30 -17.62 10.09
CA ILE A 13 2.72 -16.29 9.97
C ILE A 13 3.62 -15.47 9.03
N PRO A 14 3.06 -14.86 7.96
CA PRO A 14 3.84 -13.96 7.14
C PRO A 14 4.28 -12.74 7.96
N PHE A 15 5.48 -12.24 7.67
CA PHE A 15 5.83 -10.91 8.17
C PHE A 15 4.86 -9.91 7.53
N PRO A 16 4.33 -8.90 8.25
CA PRO A 16 3.36 -7.99 7.64
C PRO A 16 3.99 -7.22 6.47
N SER A 17 3.13 -6.70 5.60
CA SER A 17 3.57 -5.64 4.70
C SER A 17 3.88 -4.40 5.53
N ILE A 18 4.93 -3.68 5.15
CA ILE A 18 5.32 -2.41 5.80
C ILE A 18 5.24 -1.33 4.74
N THR A 19 4.33 -0.39 4.93
CA THR A 19 4.15 0.76 4.05
C THR A 19 4.75 1.99 4.69
N VAL A 20 5.64 2.66 3.96
CA VAL A 20 6.31 3.89 4.37
C VAL A 20 5.83 5.03 3.47
N CYS A 21 5.18 6.03 4.05
CA CYS A 21 4.73 7.22 3.33
C CYS A 21 5.52 8.44 3.83
N PRO A 22 6.33 9.10 2.99
CA PRO A 22 6.95 10.37 3.36
C PRO A 22 5.89 11.48 3.44
N SER A 23 6.03 12.39 4.40
CA SER A 23 5.15 13.57 4.54
C SER A 23 5.47 14.70 3.55
N SER A 24 6.65 14.66 2.93
CA SER A 24 7.10 15.58 1.88
C SER A 24 7.20 14.82 0.56
N GLN A 25 6.38 15.18 -0.43
CA GLN A 25 6.21 14.38 -1.65
C GLN A 25 6.33 15.16 -2.96
N VAL A 26 6.25 16.49 -2.91
CA VAL A 26 6.33 17.34 -4.10
C VAL A 26 7.74 17.89 -4.23
N ARG A 27 8.43 17.56 -5.33
CA ARG A 27 9.80 18.02 -5.59
C ARG A 27 9.86 19.54 -5.68
N LYS A 28 10.64 20.15 -4.77
CA LYS A 28 10.72 21.60 -4.61
C LYS A 28 11.28 22.31 -5.84
N SER A 29 12.31 21.75 -6.48
CA SER A 29 12.92 22.33 -7.67
C SER A 29 11.97 22.44 -8.87
N ILE A 30 11.00 21.52 -8.98
CA ILE A 30 9.96 21.57 -10.01
C ILE A 30 8.88 22.57 -9.60
N TRP A 31 8.44 22.51 -8.34
CA TRP A 31 7.46 23.46 -7.81
C TRP A 31 7.91 24.92 -7.99
N ASP A 32 9.09 25.26 -7.49
CA ASP A 32 9.64 26.62 -7.53
C ASP A 32 9.87 27.12 -8.98
N LYS A 33 10.08 26.20 -9.93
CA LYS A 33 10.28 26.55 -11.35
C LYS A 33 8.99 26.98 -12.05
N TYR A 34 7.86 26.37 -11.71
CA TYR A 34 6.58 26.61 -12.38
C TYR A 34 5.59 27.43 -11.53
N MET A 35 5.91 27.66 -10.25
CA MET A 35 5.12 28.49 -9.36
C MET A 35 4.87 29.88 -9.95
N ASP A 36 3.61 30.30 -9.88
CA ASP A 36 3.10 31.59 -10.37
C ASP A 36 3.33 31.84 -11.87
N THR A 37 3.56 30.78 -12.66
CA THR A 37 3.57 30.89 -14.12
C THR A 37 2.16 30.80 -14.69
N ASN A 38 1.86 31.59 -15.73
CA ASN A 38 0.60 31.46 -16.49
C ASN A 38 0.66 30.26 -17.46
N SER A 39 1.01 29.07 -16.97
CA SER A 39 1.10 27.83 -17.76
C SER A 39 0.07 26.81 -17.29
N SER A 40 -0.50 26.03 -18.22
CA SER A 40 -1.40 24.92 -17.87
C SER A 40 -0.71 23.89 -16.97
N TYR A 41 0.61 23.73 -17.12
CA TYR A 41 1.41 22.85 -16.28
C TYR A 41 1.42 23.28 -14.80
N TRP A 42 1.32 24.58 -14.51
CA TRP A 42 1.19 25.04 -13.14
C TRP A 42 -0.14 24.61 -12.52
N ASP A 43 -1.24 24.76 -13.26
CA ASP A 43 -2.56 24.32 -12.82
C ASP A 43 -2.58 22.79 -12.59
N ASP A 44 -1.96 22.04 -13.51
CA ASP A 44 -1.80 20.58 -13.39
C ASP A 44 -0.97 20.18 -12.16
N LEU A 45 0.10 20.93 -11.86
CA LEU A 45 0.97 20.69 -10.71
C LEU A 45 0.24 20.98 -9.38
N GLN A 46 -0.58 22.03 -9.34
CA GLN A 46 -1.45 22.32 -8.20
C GLN A 46 -2.47 21.19 -7.99
N LEU A 47 -3.10 20.72 -9.08
CA LEU A 47 -4.02 19.59 -9.04
C LEU A 47 -3.35 18.32 -8.49
N TYR A 48 -2.16 17.96 -9.00
CA TYR A 48 -1.40 16.83 -8.49
C TYR A 48 -1.07 16.97 -7.00
N ARG A 49 -0.63 18.16 -6.57
CA ARG A 49 -0.37 18.39 -5.15
C ARG A 49 -1.62 18.19 -4.32
N ASP A 50 -2.74 18.78 -4.71
CA ASP A 50 -3.93 18.83 -3.87
C ASP A 50 -4.77 17.54 -3.90
N VAL A 51 -4.71 16.75 -4.99
CA VAL A 51 -5.46 15.48 -5.11
C VAL A 51 -4.62 14.26 -4.80
N MET A 52 -3.31 14.28 -5.08
CA MET A 52 -2.44 13.11 -4.91
C MET A 52 -1.49 13.25 -3.73
N ALA A 53 -0.67 14.29 -3.69
CA ALA A 53 0.43 14.38 -2.72
C ALA A 53 -0.02 14.85 -1.34
N CYS A 54 -1.01 15.74 -1.30
CA CYS A 54 -1.48 16.49 -0.14
C CYS A 54 -3.01 16.51 -0.07
N SER A 55 -3.66 15.40 -0.39
CA SER A 55 -5.13 15.29 -0.35
C SER A 55 -5.67 15.66 1.03
N THR A 56 -6.37 16.80 1.09
CA THR A 56 -7.05 17.28 2.28
C THR A 56 -8.55 17.20 2.05
N ASN A 57 -9.30 16.75 3.06
CA ASN A 57 -10.78 16.80 3.10
C ASN A 57 -11.34 18.25 3.09
N THR A 58 -10.50 19.26 2.83
CA THR A 58 -10.92 20.64 2.75
C THR A 58 -11.57 20.87 1.40
N TYR A 59 -12.84 21.26 1.43
CA TYR A 59 -13.56 21.85 0.31
C TYR A 59 -12.60 22.65 -0.57
N PHE A 60 -12.45 22.21 -1.82
CA PHE A 60 -11.63 22.85 -2.82
C PHE A 60 -11.89 24.37 -2.78
N HIS A 61 -10.83 25.16 -2.73
CA HIS A 61 -10.96 26.61 -2.86
C HIS A 61 -11.75 26.90 -4.15
N SER A 62 -12.75 27.77 -4.04
CA SER A 62 -13.75 28.11 -5.06
C SER A 62 -13.21 28.51 -6.45
N ASP A 63 -11.91 28.75 -6.57
CA ASP A 63 -11.26 29.05 -7.85
C ASP A 63 -10.83 27.78 -8.63
N LEU A 64 -10.66 26.63 -7.95
CA LEU A 64 -10.35 25.33 -8.59
C LEU A 64 -11.61 24.61 -9.13
N GLU A 65 -12.82 24.98 -8.66
CA GLU A 65 -14.09 24.47 -9.19
C GLU A 65 -14.27 24.74 -10.69
N LYS A 66 -13.55 25.73 -11.25
CA LYS A 66 -13.62 26.07 -12.68
C LYS A 66 -12.69 25.23 -13.56
N GLY A 67 -11.72 24.52 -12.98
CA GLY A 67 -10.65 23.81 -13.71
C GLY A 67 -10.65 22.30 -13.57
N LEU A 68 -11.38 21.75 -12.58
CA LEU A 68 -11.58 20.32 -12.46
C LEU A 68 -12.57 19.87 -13.53
N ASN A 69 -12.06 19.35 -14.64
CA ASN A 69 -12.85 18.44 -15.47
C ASN A 69 -13.42 17.35 -14.56
N GLU A 70 -14.63 16.85 -14.85
CA GLU A 70 -15.25 15.69 -14.16
C GLU A 70 -14.34 14.44 -14.14
N TYR A 71 -13.24 14.49 -14.89
CA TYR A 71 -12.25 13.45 -15.09
C TYR A 71 -10.82 14.01 -15.01
N ILE A 72 -9.95 13.33 -14.26
CA ILE A 72 -8.50 13.58 -14.23
C ILE A 72 -7.83 12.63 -15.23
N ASP A 73 -7.13 13.19 -16.21
CA ASP A 73 -6.39 12.43 -17.22
C ASP A 73 -5.26 11.60 -16.58
N TYR A 74 -5.27 10.30 -16.83
CA TYR A 74 -4.23 9.39 -16.34
C TYR A 74 -2.84 9.71 -16.89
N ASP A 75 -2.73 10.06 -18.17
CA ASP A 75 -1.44 10.36 -18.78
C ASP A 75 -0.84 11.63 -18.16
N LEU A 76 -1.70 12.58 -17.78
CA LEU A 76 -1.29 13.75 -17.01
C LEU A 76 -0.69 13.35 -15.65
N ILE A 77 -1.42 12.57 -14.86
CA ILE A 77 -0.95 12.10 -13.54
C ILE A 77 0.34 11.29 -13.68
N LYS A 78 0.45 10.44 -14.71
CA LYS A 78 1.64 9.65 -14.98
C LYS A 78 2.85 10.53 -15.31
N ASN A 79 2.68 11.59 -16.09
CA ASN A 79 3.74 12.54 -16.41
C ASN A 79 4.17 13.33 -15.15
N LEU A 80 3.22 13.80 -14.35
CA LEU A 80 3.50 14.51 -13.10
C LEU A 80 4.18 13.59 -12.07
N LEU A 81 3.74 12.33 -11.98
CA LEU A 81 4.44 11.31 -11.19
C LEU A 81 5.86 11.11 -11.70
N HIS A 82 6.10 11.13 -13.00
CA HIS A 82 7.46 10.99 -13.54
C HIS A 82 8.37 12.15 -13.11
N ASP A 83 7.87 13.38 -13.14
CA ASP A 83 8.67 14.58 -12.91
C ASP A 83 8.81 14.95 -11.42
N CYS A 84 7.71 14.81 -10.66
CA CYS A 84 7.59 15.37 -9.31
C CYS A 84 7.79 14.34 -8.21
N ARG A 85 7.59 13.05 -8.50
CA ARG A 85 7.60 12.04 -7.43
C ARG A 85 8.96 11.96 -6.76
N ILE A 86 8.88 11.76 -5.45
CA ILE A 86 9.97 11.16 -4.69
C ILE A 86 10.20 9.74 -5.21
N SER A 87 11.44 9.27 -5.28
CA SER A 87 11.78 7.91 -5.72
C SER A 87 12.15 7.02 -4.53
N CYS A 88 12.07 5.70 -4.72
CA CYS A 88 12.49 4.76 -3.68
C CYS A 88 13.98 4.96 -3.30
N SER A 89 14.86 5.21 -4.27
CA SER A 89 16.28 5.44 -4.02
C SER A 89 16.58 6.73 -3.26
N GLU A 90 15.70 7.73 -3.35
CA GLU A 90 15.82 8.95 -2.54
C GLU A 90 15.46 8.64 -1.08
N ILE A 91 14.39 7.88 -0.83
CA ILE A 91 13.89 7.59 0.52
C ILE A 91 14.75 6.57 1.25
N PHE A 92 15.11 5.47 0.61
CA PHE A 92 15.70 4.32 1.28
C PHE A 92 17.21 4.29 1.04
N GLN A 93 17.98 3.99 2.10
CA GLN A 93 19.36 3.55 1.93
C GLN A 93 19.39 2.33 1.01
N SER A 94 20.39 2.26 0.12
CA SER A 94 20.49 1.22 -0.91
C SER A 94 20.40 -0.20 -0.34
N ASP A 95 21.02 -0.44 0.82
CA ASP A 95 21.06 -1.73 1.48
C ASP A 95 20.31 -1.70 2.81
N GLY A 96 19.48 -2.71 3.03
CA GLY A 96 18.74 -2.94 4.26
C GLY A 96 19.23 -4.20 4.97
N LYS A 97 18.59 -4.55 6.09
CA LYS A 97 18.75 -5.87 6.69
C LYS A 97 17.41 -6.54 6.88
N TRP A 98 17.33 -7.80 6.47
CA TRP A 98 16.26 -8.70 6.85
C TRP A 98 16.85 -9.81 7.71
N GLN A 99 16.51 -9.79 8.99
CA GLN A 99 17.14 -10.63 10.00
C GLN A 99 18.67 -10.41 9.97
N ASN A 100 19.45 -11.48 9.84
CA ASN A 100 20.91 -11.42 9.72
C ASN A 100 21.41 -11.29 8.26
N LYS A 101 20.52 -11.25 7.27
CA LYS A 101 20.89 -11.12 5.85
C LYS A 101 20.86 -9.65 5.42
N THR A 102 21.87 -9.26 4.65
CA THR A 102 21.86 -7.96 3.97
C THR A 102 20.93 -8.02 2.76
N LEU A 103 19.97 -7.11 2.71
CA LEU A 103 19.07 -6.92 1.58
C LEU A 103 19.72 -5.89 0.65
N LYS A 104 20.44 -6.36 -0.37
CA LYS A 104 21.07 -5.46 -1.35
C LYS A 104 19.99 -4.85 -2.23
N ASN A 105 20.11 -3.56 -2.53
CA ASN A 105 19.11 -2.82 -3.34
C ASN A 105 17.67 -3.03 -2.84
N VAL A 106 17.36 -2.46 -1.68
CA VAL A 106 16.05 -2.60 -1.01
C VAL A 106 14.88 -2.28 -1.95
N CYS A 107 15.07 -1.36 -2.90
CA CYS A 107 14.06 -0.96 -3.86
C CYS A 107 13.59 -2.09 -4.81
N GLN A 108 14.34 -3.19 -4.95
CA GLN A 108 13.87 -4.38 -5.67
C GLN A 108 12.73 -5.12 -4.96
N TYR A 109 12.58 -4.88 -3.65
CA TYR A 109 11.61 -5.54 -2.78
C TYR A 109 10.46 -4.60 -2.36
N ILE A 110 10.49 -3.36 -2.84
CA ILE A 110 9.54 -2.30 -2.51
C ILE A 110 8.67 -2.02 -3.72
N GLN A 111 7.37 -1.99 -3.51
CA GLN A 111 6.38 -1.60 -4.50
C GLN A 111 5.85 -0.20 -4.18
N PRO A 112 5.76 0.73 -5.16
CA PRO A 112 5.05 1.98 -4.95
C PRO A 112 3.55 1.70 -4.82
N THR A 113 2.90 2.38 -3.90
CA THR A 113 1.46 2.28 -3.61
C THR A 113 0.90 3.66 -3.34
N ILE A 114 -0.35 3.94 -3.72
CA ILE A 114 -1.02 5.20 -3.37
C ILE A 114 -1.97 4.90 -2.19
N LEU A 115 -1.87 5.68 -1.12
CA LEU A 115 -2.64 5.46 0.10
C LEU A 115 -3.31 6.74 0.59
N GLY A 116 -4.60 6.89 0.30
CA GLY A 116 -5.37 7.91 1.00
C GLY A 116 -4.86 9.33 0.76
N ILE A 117 -5.22 10.13 1.76
CA ILE A 117 -4.64 11.43 2.08
C ILE A 117 -3.11 11.44 2.28
N PHE A 118 -2.45 10.28 2.28
CA PHE A 118 -1.00 10.15 2.43
C PHE A 118 -0.28 9.99 1.09
N GLY A 119 -0.98 9.98 -0.04
CA GLY A 119 -0.37 10.02 -1.36
C GLY A 119 0.55 8.83 -1.68
N LEU A 120 1.70 9.11 -2.30
CA LEU A 120 2.65 8.11 -2.76
C LEU A 120 3.45 7.51 -1.60
N CYS A 121 3.29 6.21 -1.40
CA CYS A 121 3.95 5.41 -0.38
C CYS A 121 4.74 4.24 -1.00
N TYR A 122 5.52 3.58 -0.15
CA TYR A 122 6.42 2.50 -0.52
C TYR A 122 6.21 1.30 0.38
N THR A 123 5.78 0.20 -0.20
CA THR A 123 5.38 -1.00 0.55
C THR A 123 6.35 -2.14 0.29
N ILE A 124 6.98 -2.62 1.36
CA ILE A 124 7.80 -3.85 1.34
C ILE A 124 6.97 -5.03 1.85
N ASN A 125 7.24 -6.22 1.31
CA ASN A 125 6.64 -7.49 1.72
C ASN A 125 5.12 -7.61 1.54
N MET A 126 4.51 -6.73 0.75
CA MET A 126 3.18 -6.93 0.18
C MET A 126 3.25 -7.96 -0.94
N MET A 127 2.15 -8.67 -1.19
CA MET A 127 2.04 -9.48 -2.39
C MET A 127 2.30 -8.61 -3.64
N PRO A 128 2.94 -9.17 -4.68
CA PRO A 128 3.12 -8.44 -5.93
C PRO A 128 1.77 -7.96 -6.46
N LEU A 129 1.65 -6.69 -6.89
CA LEU A 129 0.37 -6.11 -7.33
C LEU A 129 -0.31 -6.97 -8.42
N ASN A 130 0.48 -7.52 -9.35
CA ASN A 130 0.01 -8.42 -10.40
C ASN A 130 -0.50 -9.79 -9.90
N GLN A 131 -0.16 -10.20 -8.68
CA GLN A 131 -0.69 -11.41 -8.03
C GLN A 131 -1.81 -11.09 -7.05
N MET A 132 -1.96 -9.83 -6.66
CA MET A 132 -3.00 -9.39 -5.74
C MET A 132 -4.30 -9.04 -6.48
N PHE A 133 -4.19 -8.49 -7.68
CA PHE A 133 -5.34 -8.17 -8.53
C PHE A 133 -5.68 -9.32 -9.48
N ASN A 134 -6.95 -9.43 -9.84
CA ASN A 134 -7.40 -10.38 -10.84
C ASN A 134 -6.85 -9.98 -12.21
N ASP A 135 -5.86 -10.73 -12.68
CA ASP A 135 -5.30 -10.65 -14.03
C ASP A 135 -5.39 -12.05 -14.63
N GLU A 136 -5.98 -12.16 -15.83
CA GLU A 136 -6.21 -13.43 -16.54
C GLU A 136 -4.90 -14.18 -16.83
N TYR A 137 -3.75 -13.49 -16.80
CA TYR A 137 -2.47 -14.04 -17.22
C TYR A 137 -1.61 -14.66 -16.10
N TYR A 138 -1.91 -14.40 -14.81
CA TYR A 138 -1.00 -14.78 -13.73
C TYR A 138 -1.45 -16.02 -12.94
N HIS A 139 -0.52 -16.98 -12.84
CA HIS A 139 -0.69 -18.20 -12.05
C HIS A 139 -0.32 -18.02 -10.56
N ARG A 140 -0.98 -18.87 -9.73
CA ARG A 140 -1.03 -18.94 -8.26
C ARG A 140 0.22 -18.44 -7.51
N SER A 141 -0.01 -17.63 -6.48
CA SER A 141 0.98 -17.30 -5.46
C SER A 141 1.39 -18.55 -4.66
N ASN A 142 2.65 -18.56 -4.18
CA ASN A 142 3.17 -19.65 -3.33
C ASN A 142 2.63 -19.61 -1.88
N TRP A 143 1.74 -18.67 -1.59
CA TRP A 143 1.11 -18.45 -0.30
C TRP A 143 -0.30 -17.90 -0.47
N ASN A 144 -1.24 -18.39 0.33
CA ASN A 144 -2.57 -17.82 0.48
C ASN A 144 -2.99 -17.81 1.97
N LEU A 145 -4.07 -17.09 2.29
CA LEU A 145 -4.51 -16.91 3.67
C LEU A 145 -4.98 -18.19 4.37
N GLU A 146 -5.55 -19.16 3.63
CA GLU A 146 -6.14 -20.37 4.21
C GLU A 146 -5.11 -21.50 4.34
N ASP A 147 -4.44 -21.82 3.24
CA ASP A 147 -3.46 -22.91 3.16
C ASP A 147 -2.07 -22.47 3.67
N GLY A 148 -1.84 -21.16 3.81
CA GLY A 148 -0.54 -20.62 4.18
C GLY A 148 0.51 -20.87 3.09
N TYR A 149 1.73 -21.20 3.52
CA TYR A 149 2.86 -21.43 2.63
C TYR A 149 2.83 -22.85 2.06
N LEU A 150 3.05 -23.00 0.75
CA LEU A 150 3.14 -24.33 0.13
C LEU A 150 4.22 -25.19 0.81
N PHE A 151 3.82 -26.36 1.34
CA PHE A 151 4.70 -27.31 2.04
C PHE A 151 5.89 -27.81 1.19
N TYR A 152 5.71 -27.89 -0.13
CA TYR A 152 6.74 -28.38 -1.07
C TYR A 152 7.72 -27.32 -1.56
N ALA A 153 7.56 -26.06 -1.11
CA ALA A 153 8.54 -25.04 -1.39
C ALA A 153 9.77 -25.28 -0.48
N ASN A 154 10.58 -26.28 -0.86
CA ASN A 154 11.91 -26.60 -0.31
C ASN A 154 12.91 -25.46 -0.60
N GLN A 155 12.56 -24.24 -0.23
CA GLN A 155 13.37 -23.05 -0.43
C GLN A 155 14.13 -22.80 0.89
N PRO A 156 15.47 -22.88 0.90
CA PRO A 156 16.28 -22.60 2.09
C PRO A 156 16.21 -21.11 2.50
N ASN A 157 15.75 -20.24 1.61
CA ASN A 157 15.67 -18.81 1.80
C ASN A 157 14.23 -18.36 2.03
N LEU A 158 13.93 -17.95 3.27
CA LEU A 158 12.65 -17.37 3.67
C LEU A 158 12.30 -16.04 2.96
N MET A 159 13.23 -15.48 2.18
CA MET A 159 13.09 -14.26 1.38
C MET A 159 12.67 -14.49 -0.06
N ASP A 160 12.86 -15.71 -0.56
CA ASP A 160 12.51 -16.05 -1.95
C ASP A 160 11.02 -16.45 -2.06
N MET A 161 10.30 -16.43 -0.93
CA MET A 161 8.84 -16.53 -0.87
C MET A 161 8.25 -15.17 -0.54
N ILE A 162 7.25 -14.74 -1.31
CA ILE A 162 6.46 -13.55 -1.02
C ILE A 162 5.04 -13.99 -0.64
N PRO A 163 4.52 -13.55 0.51
CA PRO A 163 5.18 -12.74 1.52
C PRO A 163 6.30 -13.47 2.27
N SER A 164 7.39 -12.78 2.54
CA SER A 164 8.49 -13.26 3.36
C SER A 164 8.06 -13.41 4.82
N ARG A 165 8.72 -14.35 5.51
CA ARG A 165 8.45 -14.70 6.92
C ARG A 165 9.70 -14.57 7.77
N THR A 166 9.49 -14.50 9.08
CA THR A 166 10.58 -14.50 10.05
C THR A 166 10.87 -15.90 10.60
N SER A 167 12.13 -16.19 10.90
CA SER A 167 12.54 -17.50 11.45
C SER A 167 12.34 -17.61 12.97
N GLY A 168 12.07 -16.49 13.65
CA GLY A 168 11.94 -16.43 15.10
C GLY A 168 11.54 -15.05 15.64
N VAL A 169 11.46 -14.94 16.97
CA VAL A 169 11.11 -13.72 17.71
C VAL A 169 12.31 -13.26 18.53
N SER A 170 13.17 -12.42 17.96
CA SER A 170 14.25 -11.76 18.71
C SER A 170 14.76 -10.53 17.97
N TYR A 171 15.70 -9.80 18.59
CA TYR A 171 16.36 -8.68 17.92
C TYR A 171 17.01 -9.10 16.59
N SER A 172 17.64 -10.28 16.49
CA SER A 172 18.28 -10.75 15.24
C SER A 172 17.29 -11.12 14.13
N HIS A 173 16.00 -11.21 14.45
CA HIS A 173 14.95 -11.59 13.51
C HIS A 173 14.16 -10.39 12.95
N ARG A 174 14.67 -9.17 13.13
CA ARG A 174 14.01 -7.92 12.71
C ARG A 174 14.31 -7.52 11.27
N VAL A 175 13.47 -6.67 10.72
CA VAL A 175 13.80 -5.86 9.54
C VAL A 175 14.43 -4.56 10.00
N LYS A 176 15.51 -4.13 9.35
CA LYS A 176 16.15 -2.83 9.56
C LYS A 176 16.21 -2.09 8.23
N LEU A 177 15.48 -0.98 8.17
CA LEU A 177 15.51 -0.02 7.08
C LEU A 177 16.12 1.29 7.60
N MET A 178 16.81 2.01 6.73
CA MET A 178 17.29 3.36 6.99
C MET A 178 16.66 4.28 5.95
N LEU A 179 16.03 5.35 6.43
CA LEU A 179 15.33 6.31 5.60
C LEU A 179 16.12 7.62 5.59
N HIS A 180 16.22 8.26 4.43
CA HIS A 180 16.82 9.59 4.29
C HIS A 180 15.73 10.65 4.45
N SER A 181 15.98 11.63 5.32
CA SER A 181 15.15 12.83 5.38
C SER A 181 15.42 13.68 4.15
N LEU A 182 14.36 14.18 3.51
CA LEU A 182 14.42 14.94 2.26
C LEU A 182 13.62 16.24 2.37
N GLU A 183 13.57 16.82 3.58
CA GLU A 183 12.78 18.02 3.88
C GLU A 183 13.25 19.26 3.09
N ASP A 184 14.52 19.31 2.69
CA ASP A 184 15.07 20.42 1.90
C ASP A 184 14.69 20.34 0.41
N ASP A 185 14.53 19.13 -0.11
CA ASP A 185 14.29 18.85 -1.54
C ASP A 185 12.81 18.67 -1.87
N PHE A 186 11.96 18.41 -0.87
CA PHE A 186 10.54 18.12 -1.05
C PHE A 186 9.65 18.95 -0.13
N ILE A 187 8.58 19.47 -0.71
CA ILE A 187 7.58 20.27 -0.02
C ILE A 187 6.66 19.36 0.79
N SER A 188 6.42 19.75 2.04
CA SER A 188 5.49 19.08 2.94
C SER A 188 4.07 19.62 2.83
N CYS A 189 3.10 18.76 3.12
CA CYS A 189 1.68 19.10 3.13
C CYS A 189 1.29 19.71 4.49
N ALA A 190 1.53 21.01 4.68
CA ALA A 190 1.30 21.70 5.95
C ALA A 190 -0.12 21.52 6.52
N ASN A 191 -1.11 21.37 5.64
CA ASN A 191 -2.53 21.24 5.99
C ASN A 191 -2.90 19.91 6.67
N LEU A 192 -2.03 18.89 6.61
CA LEU A 192 -2.29 17.59 7.25
C LEU A 192 -1.93 17.57 8.75
N GLY A 193 -1.36 18.65 9.29
CA GLY A 193 -0.90 18.70 10.69
C GLY A 193 0.28 17.76 10.98
N ILE A 194 0.91 17.23 9.92
CA ILE A 194 2.06 16.33 9.99
C ILE A 194 3.32 17.17 9.80
N LYS A 195 4.30 17.02 10.70
CA LYS A 195 5.58 17.73 10.58
C LYS A 195 6.29 17.29 9.30
N GLY A 196 6.78 18.25 8.51
CA GLY A 196 7.64 18.01 7.34
C GLY A 196 8.83 17.10 7.67
N GLY A 197 9.28 16.34 6.67
CA GLY A 197 10.36 15.37 6.82
C GLY A 197 10.01 14.11 7.64
N SER A 198 8.82 14.03 8.24
CA SER A 198 8.37 12.82 8.93
C SER A 198 7.94 11.71 7.97
N PHE A 199 7.90 10.47 8.45
CA PHE A 199 7.35 9.33 7.73
C PHE A 199 6.20 8.71 8.52
N LEU A 200 5.11 8.41 7.81
CA LEU A 200 4.09 7.50 8.29
C LEU A 200 4.52 6.07 7.99
N ILE A 201 4.45 5.20 8.99
CA ILE A 201 4.62 3.75 8.83
C ILE A 201 3.30 3.08 9.20
N THR A 202 2.79 2.25 8.30
CA THR A 202 1.62 1.40 8.55
C THR A 202 1.92 -0.06 8.20
N PHE A 203 1.14 -0.97 8.77
CA PHE A 203 1.32 -2.41 8.64
C PHE A 203 0.02 -3.05 8.21
N SER A 204 0.07 -3.96 7.26
CA SER A 204 -1.12 -4.69 6.80
C SER A 204 -0.82 -6.17 6.63
N ASN A 205 -1.87 -6.98 6.43
CA ASN A 205 -1.69 -8.31 5.91
C ASN A 205 -1.08 -8.20 4.49
N PRO A 206 -0.10 -9.03 4.10
CA PRO A 206 0.45 -8.95 2.74
C PRO A 206 -0.52 -9.21 1.59
N ALA A 207 -1.64 -9.90 1.83
CA ALA A 207 -2.70 -10.10 0.83
C ALA A 207 -3.70 -8.92 0.75
N GLU A 208 -3.56 -7.94 1.65
CA GLU A 208 -4.38 -6.73 1.66
C GLU A 208 -3.64 -5.60 0.95
N TYR A 209 -4.38 -4.85 0.12
CA TYR A 209 -3.81 -3.81 -0.72
C TYR A 209 -3.03 -2.76 0.09
N CYS A 210 -3.68 -2.08 1.03
CA CYS A 210 -3.04 -1.24 2.04
C CYS A 210 -4.08 -0.92 3.12
N SER A 211 -3.64 -0.81 4.38
CA SER A 211 -4.43 -0.25 5.48
C SER A 211 -3.73 0.96 6.06
N VAL A 212 -4.49 1.99 6.45
CA VAL A 212 -3.99 3.16 7.20
C VAL A 212 -3.89 2.90 8.71
N SER A 213 -4.25 1.71 9.18
CA SER A 213 -4.23 1.33 10.59
C SER A 213 -3.75 -0.11 10.78
N PRO A 214 -2.84 -0.39 11.74
CA PRO A 214 -2.23 0.54 12.69
C PRO A 214 -1.15 1.42 12.05
N ARG A 215 -1.02 2.67 12.52
CA ARG A 215 -0.04 3.64 12.00
C ARG A 215 0.83 4.29 13.07
N VAL A 216 2.07 4.60 12.70
CA VAL A 216 3.06 5.28 13.54
C VAL A 216 3.75 6.38 12.73
N TYR A 217 3.88 7.58 13.31
CA TYR A 217 4.68 8.64 12.73
C TYR A 217 6.10 8.58 13.30
N ILE A 218 7.10 8.59 12.43
CA ILE A 218 8.51 8.67 12.79
C ILE A 218 9.10 9.99 12.32
N LEU A 219 9.92 10.60 13.17
CA LEU A 219 10.65 11.81 12.84
C LEU A 219 12.06 11.47 12.34
N PRO A 220 12.67 12.33 11.50
CA PRO A 220 14.09 12.25 11.19
C PRO A 220 14.97 12.14 12.43
N GLU A 221 16.19 11.62 12.23
CA GLU A 221 17.24 11.51 13.26
C GLU A 221 16.88 10.64 14.47
N LYS A 222 15.75 9.94 14.44
CA LYS A 222 15.33 9.02 15.51
C LYS A 222 15.49 7.57 15.09
N TYR A 223 16.16 6.79 15.93
CA TYR A 223 16.10 5.33 15.85
C TYR A 223 14.79 4.84 16.48
N THR A 224 13.82 4.47 15.65
CA THR A 224 12.52 3.97 16.13
C THR A 224 12.47 2.44 16.04
N LYS A 225 12.13 1.80 17.17
CA LYS A 225 11.87 0.36 17.23
C LYS A 225 10.36 0.13 17.33
N ILE A 226 9.82 -0.61 16.37
CA ILE A 226 8.41 -1.00 16.35
C ILE A 226 8.31 -2.49 16.67
N GLN A 227 7.53 -2.85 17.69
CA GLN A 227 7.22 -4.23 18.02
C GLN A 227 5.87 -4.60 17.41
N ILE A 228 5.84 -5.69 16.66
CA ILE A 228 4.65 -6.21 15.99
C ILE A 228 4.23 -7.48 16.73
N THR A 229 2.96 -7.53 17.14
CA THR A 229 2.35 -8.71 17.74
C THR A 229 1.24 -9.17 16.80
N PRO A 230 1.46 -10.21 15.99
CA PRO A 230 0.43 -10.70 15.07
C PRO A 230 -0.68 -11.39 15.85
N PHE A 231 -1.91 -11.23 15.36
CA PHE A 231 -3.07 -11.92 15.88
C PHE A 231 -3.75 -12.65 14.72
N VAL A 232 -3.79 -13.99 14.81
CA VAL A 232 -4.32 -14.85 13.76
C VAL A 232 -5.60 -15.50 14.26
N LYS A 233 -6.68 -15.36 13.50
CA LYS A 233 -7.94 -16.07 13.71
C LYS A 233 -8.07 -17.13 12.63
N LYS A 234 -8.06 -18.41 13.00
CA LYS A 234 -8.34 -19.52 12.09
C LYS A 234 -9.71 -20.11 12.38
N ILE A 235 -10.40 -20.54 11.32
CA ILE A 235 -11.62 -21.33 11.47
C ILE A 235 -11.24 -22.72 11.98
N ASN A 236 -12.03 -23.26 12.91
CA ASN A 236 -11.88 -24.65 13.30
C ASN A 236 -12.18 -25.56 12.10
N SER A 237 -11.29 -26.50 11.81
CA SER A 237 -11.43 -27.46 10.70
C SER A 237 -12.78 -28.22 10.68
N ASP A 238 -13.33 -28.56 11.85
CA ASP A 238 -14.64 -29.21 11.98
C ASP A 238 -15.81 -28.33 11.51
N LEU A 239 -15.60 -27.01 11.53
CA LEU A 239 -16.57 -26.05 11.04
C LEU A 239 -16.45 -25.83 9.53
N MET A 240 -15.34 -26.15 8.86
CA MET A 240 -15.16 -25.82 7.43
C MET A 240 -16.26 -26.42 6.53
N TRP A 241 -16.81 -27.58 6.88
CA TRP A 241 -17.86 -28.27 6.13
C TRP A 241 -19.28 -27.76 6.42
N ARG A 242 -19.44 -26.84 7.39
CA ARG A 242 -20.75 -26.27 7.73
C ARG A 242 -21.16 -25.22 6.70
N SER A 243 -22.46 -25.03 6.53
CA SER A 243 -22.97 -24.03 5.59
C SER A 243 -22.61 -22.59 6.02
N LEU A 244 -22.64 -21.67 5.07
CA LEU A 244 -22.34 -20.25 5.30
C LEU A 244 -23.24 -19.64 6.40
N GLU A 245 -24.52 -20.03 6.45
CA GLU A 245 -25.49 -19.53 7.44
C GLU A 245 -25.14 -19.95 8.87
N ILE A 246 -24.40 -21.06 9.04
CA ILE A 246 -23.96 -21.52 10.36
C ILE A 246 -22.65 -20.84 10.75
N ARG A 247 -21.71 -20.71 9.80
CA ARG A 247 -20.35 -20.19 10.07
C ARG A 247 -20.28 -18.68 10.12
N GLN A 248 -21.17 -17.99 9.41
CA GLN A 248 -21.23 -16.54 9.29
C GLN A 248 -19.93 -15.91 8.76
N CYS A 249 -19.10 -16.69 8.04
CA CYS A 249 -17.91 -16.22 7.34
C CYS A 249 -17.70 -17.03 6.05
N TYR A 250 -17.12 -16.38 5.04
CA TYR A 250 -16.77 -17.00 3.77
C TYR A 250 -15.39 -17.63 3.84
N LEU A 251 -15.22 -18.79 3.21
CA LEU A 251 -13.91 -19.30 2.80
C LEU A 251 -13.44 -18.60 1.53
N HIS A 252 -12.12 -18.63 1.31
CA HIS A 252 -11.44 -18.02 0.18
C HIS A 252 -12.00 -18.50 -1.17
N ASN A 253 -12.37 -19.77 -1.28
CA ASN A 253 -12.94 -20.35 -2.49
C ASN A 253 -14.47 -20.16 -2.65
N GLU A 254 -15.16 -19.68 -1.61
CA GLU A 254 -16.62 -19.52 -1.61
C GLU A 254 -17.07 -18.15 -2.11
N ARG A 255 -16.24 -17.13 -1.92
CA ARG A 255 -16.51 -15.77 -2.42
C ARG A 255 -15.32 -15.25 -3.20
N LYS A 256 -15.49 -15.17 -4.51
CA LYS A 256 -14.54 -14.51 -5.40
C LYS A 256 -14.85 -13.03 -5.47
N LEU A 257 -13.81 -12.23 -5.30
CA LEU A 257 -13.82 -10.79 -5.53
C LEU A 257 -13.53 -10.54 -7.02
N SER A 258 -14.08 -9.48 -7.61
CA SER A 258 -13.84 -9.13 -9.02
C SER A 258 -12.50 -8.43 -9.24
N ILE A 259 -12.02 -7.67 -8.25
CA ILE A 259 -10.79 -6.88 -8.32
C ILE A 259 -9.62 -7.64 -7.70
N PHE A 260 -9.82 -8.29 -6.56
CA PHE A 260 -8.75 -8.94 -5.79
C PHE A 260 -8.76 -10.46 -5.93
N GLN A 261 -7.57 -11.06 -6.00
CA GLN A 261 -7.38 -12.52 -6.06
C GLN A 261 -7.69 -13.20 -4.73
N GLN A 262 -7.37 -12.55 -3.61
CA GLN A 262 -7.60 -13.09 -2.28
C GLN A 262 -8.73 -12.37 -1.55
N TYR A 263 -9.71 -13.15 -1.10
CA TYR A 263 -10.74 -12.68 -0.20
C TYR A 263 -10.16 -12.34 1.17
N THR A 264 -10.27 -11.07 1.54
CA THR A 264 -10.15 -10.54 2.91
C THR A 264 -11.31 -9.60 3.18
N GLU A 265 -11.59 -9.33 4.44
CA GLU A 265 -12.58 -8.30 4.82
C GLU A 265 -12.22 -6.95 4.21
N LEU A 266 -10.93 -6.55 4.28
CA LEU A 266 -10.47 -5.28 3.74
C LEU A 266 -10.62 -5.20 2.21
N ASN A 267 -10.17 -6.22 1.47
CA ASN A 267 -10.29 -6.25 0.01
C ASN A 267 -11.76 -6.26 -0.44
N CYS A 268 -12.63 -6.97 0.29
CA CYS A 268 -14.07 -6.98 0.01
C CYS A 268 -14.71 -5.60 0.25
N ASN A 269 -14.31 -4.90 1.32
CA ASN A 269 -14.81 -3.56 1.62
C ASN A 269 -14.32 -2.56 0.57
N HIS A 270 -13.06 -2.62 0.14
CA HIS A 270 -12.54 -1.78 -0.94
C HIS A 270 -13.28 -2.01 -2.26
N GLU A 271 -13.52 -3.25 -2.66
CA GLU A 271 -14.30 -3.53 -3.87
C GLU A 271 -15.75 -3.03 -3.76
N CYS A 272 -16.34 -3.11 -2.56
CA CYS A 272 -17.67 -2.55 -2.31
C CYS A 272 -17.68 -1.02 -2.43
N GLU A 273 -16.66 -0.33 -1.90
CA GLU A 273 -16.50 1.12 -2.03
C GLU A 273 -16.34 1.51 -3.51
N ILE A 274 -15.43 0.87 -4.24
CA ILE A 274 -15.19 1.10 -5.66
C ILE A 274 -16.48 0.91 -6.48
N ASN A 275 -17.15 -0.24 -6.33
CA ASN A 275 -18.38 -0.54 -7.07
C ASN A 275 -19.49 0.48 -6.77
N LYS A 276 -19.58 0.93 -5.52
CA LYS A 276 -20.55 1.95 -5.12
C LYS A 276 -20.22 3.30 -5.76
N THR A 277 -18.96 3.74 -5.70
CA THR A 277 -18.50 5.01 -6.29
C THR A 277 -18.75 5.02 -7.80
N ILE A 278 -18.44 3.92 -8.51
CA ILE A 278 -18.76 3.77 -9.93
C ILE A 278 -20.27 3.87 -10.17
N SER A 279 -21.09 3.14 -9.39
CA SER A 279 -22.54 3.12 -9.60
C SER A 279 -23.23 4.47 -9.34
N MET A 280 -22.69 5.26 -8.41
CA MET A 280 -23.28 6.53 -7.99
C MET A 280 -22.77 7.71 -8.80
N CYS A 281 -21.46 7.73 -9.09
CA CYS A 281 -20.77 8.90 -9.63
C CYS A 281 -20.13 8.65 -11.00
N GLY A 282 -20.04 7.40 -11.46
CA GLY A 282 -19.35 7.05 -12.71
C GLY A 282 -17.82 7.20 -12.65
N CYS A 283 -17.24 7.36 -11.45
CA CYS A 283 -15.81 7.56 -11.25
C CYS A 283 -15.27 6.71 -10.09
N VAL A 284 -13.94 6.66 -9.96
CA VAL A 284 -13.21 6.01 -8.87
C VAL A 284 -12.15 6.97 -8.34
N MET A 285 -11.81 6.86 -7.05
CA MET A 285 -10.73 7.67 -6.50
C MET A 285 -9.39 7.19 -7.05
N ILE A 286 -8.44 8.09 -7.29
CA ILE A 286 -7.12 7.71 -7.86
C ILE A 286 -6.40 6.71 -6.96
N GLU A 287 -6.60 6.79 -5.65
CA GLU A 287 -6.08 5.86 -4.65
C GLU A 287 -6.52 4.40 -4.89
N GLU A 288 -7.69 4.21 -5.51
CA GLU A 288 -8.30 2.92 -5.82
C GLU A 288 -7.79 2.36 -7.18
N THR A 289 -7.04 3.15 -7.95
CA THR A 289 -6.53 2.81 -9.30
C THR A 289 -5.06 2.38 -9.26
N CYS A 290 -4.75 1.22 -8.68
CA CYS A 290 -3.36 0.74 -8.59
C CYS A 290 -2.97 -0.41 -9.50
N ASN A 291 -3.66 -0.56 -10.64
CA ASN A 291 -3.19 -1.43 -11.70
C ASN A 291 -2.84 -0.62 -12.95
N ASN A 292 -1.63 -0.81 -13.48
CA ASN A 292 -1.15 -0.25 -14.75
C ASN A 292 -1.94 -0.75 -15.99
N TYR A 293 -3.07 -1.44 -15.79
CA TYR A 293 -3.85 -2.08 -16.85
C TYR A 293 -5.36 -1.96 -16.69
N PHE A 294 -5.89 -1.29 -15.67
CA PHE A 294 -7.33 -1.11 -15.52
C PHE A 294 -7.69 0.33 -15.20
N ILE A 295 -7.35 1.20 -16.16
CA ILE A 295 -8.23 2.31 -16.49
C ILE A 295 -9.03 1.83 -17.70
N LEU A 296 -10.00 0.96 -17.44
CA LEU A 296 -11.13 0.85 -18.35
C LEU A 296 -12.08 1.98 -17.99
N ILE A 297 -11.72 3.18 -18.44
CA ILE A 297 -12.73 4.18 -18.75
C ILE A 297 -13.24 3.78 -20.11
N TYR A 298 -14.26 2.93 -20.11
CA TYR A 298 -15.19 2.94 -21.23
C TYR A 298 -16.46 3.60 -20.74
N THR A 299 -16.69 4.75 -21.34
CA THR A 299 -17.91 5.51 -21.37
C THR A 299 -19.04 4.68 -21.98
N GLN A 300 -20.20 4.72 -21.34
CA GLN A 300 -21.48 5.08 -21.97
C GLN A 300 -22.39 5.73 -20.94
#